data_AF-A0A6B1IBK5-F1
#
_entry.id   AF-A0A6B1IBK5-F1
#
_cell.length_a   1.000
_cell.length_b   1.000
_cell.length_c   1.000
_cell.angle_alpha   90.00
_cell.angle_beta   90.00
_cell.angle_gamma   90.00
#
_symmetry.space_group_name_H-M   'P 1'
#
loop_
_entity.id
_entity.type
_entity.pdbx_description
1 polymer ?
#
loop_
_entity_poly.entity_id
_entity_poly.type
_entity_poly.pdbx_seq_one_letter_code
_entity_poly.pdbx_strand_id
1 'polypeptide(L)'
;MELMPLRLPDIAPTLTDTEVLEFCQRGYLILAGVVAQETNERVNEFIHAHPYGSDDSGGFEDDKLLAEDWFVAEVILNPQAAGAVRSLLGASAALPTWMFNHRSTRPKPAQQWHRDGCSRYGHAVNHLQVFYYPQDTPLELGPTEVLPGSHFLFNLGPFMGHYGGIRGTASTAALAGTIFITAYPIWHRRGASTAEGVRNMLKYLYWRMVPPQRDWIVEPDFSLDDLNDLESALYGGKVHPAKDQFHHWHDVAQMFYWLAGKKDDFPNFLGTDRWPMGHPPRRQPRDFHTFPS
;
A
#
# COMPACT_ATOMS: atom_id res chain seq x y z
N MET A 1 -3.95 18.50 25.60
CA MET A 1 -3.76 17.16 26.16
C MET A 1 -3.39 16.28 24.98
N GLU A 2 -2.11 15.92 24.86
CA GLU A 2 -1.61 15.12 23.74
C GLU A 2 -2.21 13.71 23.89
N LEU A 3 -3.23 13.40 23.08
CA LEU A 3 -3.74 12.03 22.98
C LEU A 3 -2.60 11.20 22.39
N MET A 4 -1.92 10.40 23.22
CA MET A 4 -0.99 9.41 22.69
C MET A 4 -1.76 8.58 21.67
N PRO A 5 -1.25 8.44 20.42
CA PRO A 5 -1.99 7.72 19.40
C PRO A 5 -2.21 6.29 19.88
N LEU A 6 -3.48 5.86 19.87
CA LEU A 6 -3.86 4.48 20.16
C LEU A 6 -2.99 3.56 19.31
N ARG A 7 -2.49 2.49 19.92
CA ARG A 7 -1.67 1.48 19.23
C ARG A 7 -2.55 0.33 18.81
N LEU A 8 -2.10 -0.40 17.79
CA LEU A 8 -2.62 -1.72 17.52
C LEU A 8 -2.63 -2.53 18.82
N PRO A 9 -3.76 -3.17 19.18
CA PRO A 9 -3.78 -4.15 20.25
C PRO A 9 -3.02 -5.41 19.81
N ASP A 10 -2.92 -6.39 20.70
CA ASP A 10 -2.28 -7.68 20.38
C ASP A 10 -3.13 -8.46 19.36
N ILE A 11 -2.82 -8.26 18.08
CA ILE A 11 -3.47 -8.89 16.92
C ILE A 11 -2.41 -9.71 16.21
N ALA A 12 -2.69 -10.97 15.87
CA ALA A 12 -1.74 -11.81 15.15
C ALA A 12 -1.44 -11.26 13.73
N PRO A 13 -0.22 -11.42 13.20
CA PRO A 13 0.05 -11.07 11.82
C PRO A 13 -0.68 -12.03 10.88
N THR A 14 -1.02 -11.55 9.69
CA THR A 14 -1.79 -12.33 8.71
C THR A 14 -1.08 -12.55 7.39
N LEU A 15 -0.01 -11.80 7.10
CA LEU A 15 0.73 -11.98 5.84
C LEU A 15 1.81 -13.05 5.99
N THR A 16 2.06 -13.79 4.92
CA THR A 16 3.24 -14.65 4.76
C THR A 16 4.43 -13.89 4.15
N ASP A 17 5.62 -14.52 4.09
CA ASP A 17 6.76 -13.97 3.34
C ASP A 17 6.39 -13.64 1.89
N THR A 18 5.72 -14.57 1.22
CA THR A 18 5.25 -14.41 -0.16
C THR A 18 4.33 -13.20 -0.29
N GLU A 19 3.36 -13.02 0.61
CA GLU A 19 2.42 -11.90 0.55
C GLU A 19 3.08 -10.55 0.88
N VAL A 20 4.04 -10.52 1.80
CA VAL A 20 4.85 -9.31 2.06
C VAL A 20 5.73 -8.98 0.84
N LEU A 21 6.29 -9.99 0.17
CA LEU A 21 7.04 -9.80 -1.07
C LEU A 21 6.14 -9.28 -2.21
N GLU A 22 4.93 -9.82 -2.35
CA GLU A 22 3.94 -9.31 -3.31
C GLU A 22 3.57 -7.85 -3.06
N PHE A 23 3.41 -7.45 -1.78
CA PHE A 23 3.24 -6.05 -1.42
C PHE A 23 4.45 -5.21 -1.86
N CYS A 24 5.67 -5.69 -1.65
CA CYS A 24 6.87 -4.97 -2.11
C CYS A 24 6.90 -4.81 -3.63
N GLN A 25 6.49 -5.83 -4.40
CA GLN A 25 6.41 -5.80 -5.86
C GLN A 25 5.33 -4.85 -6.39
N ARG A 26 4.12 -4.95 -5.85
CA ARG A 26 2.93 -4.28 -6.39
C ARG A 26 2.65 -2.94 -5.73
N GLY A 27 3.10 -2.74 -4.50
CA GLY A 27 2.83 -1.57 -3.68
C GLY A 27 1.44 -1.55 -3.04
N TYR A 28 0.67 -2.63 -3.14
CA TYR A 28 -0.64 -2.73 -2.50
C TYR A 28 -1.12 -4.17 -2.29
N LEU A 29 -2.05 -4.34 -1.34
CA LEU A 29 -2.79 -5.55 -1.01
C LEU A 29 -4.28 -5.31 -1.21
N ILE A 30 -5.03 -6.39 -1.44
CA ILE A 30 -6.50 -6.37 -1.55
C ILE A 30 -7.07 -7.36 -0.55
N LEU A 31 -7.87 -6.88 0.38
CA LEU A 31 -8.61 -7.66 1.36
C LEU A 31 -10.09 -7.60 0.96
N ALA A 32 -10.50 -8.53 0.10
CA ALA A 32 -11.80 -8.51 -0.56
C ALA A 32 -12.95 -8.80 0.41
N GLY A 33 -13.91 -7.87 0.51
CA GLY A 33 -15.15 -8.06 1.29
C GLY A 33 -14.95 -8.44 2.76
N VAL A 34 -13.84 -8.02 3.38
CA VAL A 34 -13.48 -8.44 4.75
C VAL A 34 -14.30 -7.75 5.83
N VAL A 35 -14.95 -6.63 5.50
CA VAL A 35 -15.90 -5.94 6.38
C VAL A 35 -17.32 -6.40 6.05
N ALA A 36 -18.07 -6.80 7.08
CA ALA A 36 -19.41 -7.35 6.96
C ALA A 36 -20.40 -6.37 6.32
N GLN A 37 -21.43 -6.91 5.65
CA GLN A 37 -22.43 -6.11 4.96
C GLN A 37 -23.15 -5.15 5.90
N GLU A 38 -23.50 -5.60 7.11
CA GLU A 38 -24.18 -4.81 8.12
C GLU A 38 -23.34 -3.59 8.55
N THR A 39 -22.03 -3.78 8.71
CA THR A 39 -21.09 -2.69 9.00
C THR A 39 -21.02 -1.71 7.82
N ASN A 40 -20.94 -2.22 6.58
CA ASN A 40 -20.92 -1.40 5.38
C ASN A 40 -22.17 -0.51 5.26
N GLU A 41 -23.35 -1.08 5.50
CA GLU A 41 -24.63 -0.38 5.52
C GLU A 41 -24.64 0.71 6.61
N ARG A 42 -24.24 0.36 7.83
CA ARG A 42 -24.15 1.29 8.96
C ARG A 42 -23.21 2.46 8.68
N VAL A 43 -22.06 2.21 8.04
CA VAL A 43 -21.14 3.27 7.59
C VAL A 43 -21.82 4.21 6.59
N ASN A 44 -22.52 3.68 5.58
CA ASN A 44 -23.22 4.52 4.61
C ASN A 44 -24.35 5.33 5.25
N GLU A 45 -25.12 4.76 6.17
CA GLU A 45 -26.16 5.46 6.93
C GLU A 45 -25.56 6.59 7.77
N PHE A 46 -24.45 6.33 8.47
CA PHE A 46 -23.73 7.33 9.24
C PHE A 46 -23.27 8.49 8.34
N ILE A 47 -22.67 8.16 7.19
CA ILE A 47 -22.21 9.14 6.20
C ILE A 47 -23.37 9.98 5.63
N HIS A 48 -24.54 9.36 5.46
CA HIS A 48 -25.73 10.05 4.97
C HIS A 48 -26.32 11.00 6.02
N ALA A 49 -26.41 10.56 7.26
CA ALA A 49 -26.92 11.35 8.39
C ALA A 49 -25.98 12.50 8.79
N HIS A 50 -24.69 12.35 8.54
CA HIS A 50 -23.66 13.36 8.82
C HIS A 50 -23.02 13.84 7.52
N PRO A 51 -23.73 14.59 6.68
CA PRO A 51 -23.23 14.97 5.37
C PRO A 51 -21.94 15.79 5.52
N TYR A 52 -20.83 15.16 5.13
CA TYR A 52 -19.56 15.81 4.82
C TYR A 52 -19.82 16.90 3.78
N GLY A 53 -19.11 18.03 3.86
CA GLY A 53 -19.27 19.05 2.84
C GLY A 53 -18.92 18.47 1.47
N SER A 54 -19.64 18.94 0.47
CA SER A 54 -19.87 18.25 -0.79
C SER A 54 -18.87 18.63 -1.88
N ASP A 55 -17.78 19.31 -1.56
CA ASP A 55 -16.85 19.83 -2.54
C ASP A 55 -15.54 19.03 -2.62
N ASP A 56 -15.01 18.92 -3.83
CA ASP A 56 -13.71 18.31 -4.13
C ASP A 56 -12.53 19.14 -3.54
N SER A 57 -12.79 20.06 -2.60
CA SER A 57 -11.84 21.03 -2.04
C SER A 57 -10.95 20.48 -0.92
N GLY A 58 -11.19 19.24 -0.48
CA GLY A 58 -10.36 18.59 0.54
C GLY A 58 -10.61 19.07 1.97
N GLY A 59 -11.75 19.71 2.24
CA GLY A 59 -12.28 19.72 3.60
C GLY A 59 -12.59 18.29 4.06
N PHE A 60 -12.71 18.07 5.36
CA PHE A 60 -13.25 16.87 6.02
C PHE A 60 -12.23 15.81 6.44
N GLU A 61 -11.48 16.14 7.51
CA GLU A 61 -11.12 15.15 8.52
C GLU A 61 -12.43 14.56 9.11
N ASP A 62 -12.61 13.26 8.95
CA ASP A 62 -13.72 12.47 9.51
C ASP A 62 -13.30 11.80 10.81
N ASP A 63 -13.11 12.64 11.82
CA ASP A 63 -12.84 12.19 13.18
C ASP A 63 -14.09 11.58 13.83
N LYS A 64 -15.27 11.78 13.23
CA LYS A 64 -16.55 11.33 13.78
C LYS A 64 -16.69 9.82 13.66
N LEU A 65 -16.49 9.25 12.46
CA LEU A 65 -16.48 7.78 12.32
C LEU A 65 -15.33 7.17 13.14
N LEU A 66 -14.17 7.83 13.22
CA LEU A 66 -13.06 7.35 14.06
C LEU A 66 -13.35 7.40 15.57
N ALA A 67 -14.32 8.21 16.00
CA ALA A 67 -14.78 8.25 17.40
C ALA A 67 -15.81 7.18 17.74
N GLU A 68 -16.31 6.44 16.75
CA GLU A 68 -17.31 5.39 16.94
C GLU A 68 -16.63 4.04 17.26
N ASP A 69 -16.84 3.51 18.46
CA ASP A 69 -16.22 2.26 18.93
C ASP A 69 -16.47 1.07 17.97
N TRP A 70 -17.67 0.98 17.40
CA TRP A 70 -18.03 -0.08 16.45
C TRP A 70 -17.25 0.04 15.14
N PHE A 71 -17.01 1.25 14.64
CA PHE A 71 -16.27 1.47 13.40
C PHE A 71 -14.79 1.14 13.62
N VAL A 72 -14.25 1.57 14.76
CA VAL A 72 -12.88 1.22 15.15
C VAL A 72 -12.72 -0.29 15.27
N ALA A 73 -13.65 -0.98 15.93
CA ALA A 73 -13.57 -2.43 16.10
C ALA A 73 -13.73 -3.20 14.78
N GLU A 74 -14.70 -2.84 13.94
CA GLU A 74 -15.12 -3.66 12.79
C GLU A 74 -14.36 -3.32 11.50
N VAL A 75 -13.84 -2.09 11.37
CA VAL A 75 -13.15 -1.61 10.16
C VAL A 75 -11.66 -1.36 10.42
N ILE A 76 -11.31 -0.50 11.38
CA ILE A 76 -9.92 -0.15 11.68
C ILE A 76 -9.18 -1.38 12.24
N LEU A 77 -9.76 -2.04 13.23
CA LEU A 77 -9.20 -3.23 13.86
C LEU A 77 -9.69 -4.54 13.24
N ASN A 78 -10.23 -4.50 12.01
CA ASN A 78 -10.63 -5.72 11.30
C ASN A 78 -9.46 -6.73 11.31
N PRO A 79 -9.65 -7.98 11.76
CA PRO A 79 -8.53 -8.89 12.01
C PRO A 79 -7.60 -9.12 10.81
N GLN A 80 -8.15 -9.18 9.59
CA GLN A 80 -7.34 -9.35 8.38
C GLN A 80 -6.56 -8.07 8.04
N ALA A 81 -7.20 -6.91 8.12
CA ALA A 81 -6.56 -5.64 7.82
C ALA A 81 -5.53 -5.24 8.87
N ALA A 82 -5.88 -5.30 10.16
CA ALA A 82 -4.98 -4.98 11.25
C ALA A 82 -3.82 -5.99 11.36
N GLY A 83 -4.06 -7.27 11.07
CA GLY A 83 -2.99 -8.27 10.97
C GLY A 83 -2.03 -8.00 9.80
N ALA A 84 -2.53 -7.50 8.68
CA ALA A 84 -1.69 -7.11 7.54
C ALA A 84 -0.89 -5.85 7.86
N VAL A 85 -1.49 -4.88 8.56
CA VAL A 85 -0.80 -3.70 9.08
C VAL A 85 0.30 -4.10 10.06
N ARG A 86 0.03 -5.03 11.01
CA ARG A 86 1.07 -5.57 11.90
C ARG A 86 2.21 -6.18 11.11
N SER A 87 1.90 -7.01 10.12
CA SER A 87 2.91 -7.67 9.28
C SER A 87 3.84 -6.65 8.61
N LEU A 88 3.31 -5.48 8.22
CA LEU A 88 4.05 -4.47 7.46
C LEU A 88 4.60 -3.29 8.29
N LEU A 89 4.04 -2.98 9.47
CA LEU A 89 4.43 -1.85 10.33
C LEU A 89 4.89 -2.26 11.74
N GLY A 90 4.72 -3.53 12.11
CA GLY A 90 5.01 -4.11 13.42
C GLY A 90 3.86 -3.99 14.43
N ALA A 91 3.90 -4.83 15.46
CA ALA A 91 2.87 -4.91 16.51
C ALA A 91 2.53 -3.60 17.26
N SER A 92 3.40 -2.59 17.22
CA SER A 92 3.18 -1.30 17.90
C SER A 92 2.76 -0.15 16.97
N ALA A 93 2.28 -0.46 15.76
CA ALA A 93 1.81 0.55 14.83
C ALA A 93 0.71 1.43 15.46
N ALA A 94 0.76 2.73 15.20
CA ALA A 94 -0.28 3.64 15.65
C ALA A 94 -1.49 3.57 14.71
N LEU A 95 -2.67 3.61 15.32
CA LEU A 95 -3.96 3.69 14.65
C LEU A 95 -4.12 5.04 13.93
N PRO A 96 -5.08 5.13 12.99
CA PRO A 96 -5.37 6.38 12.32
C PRO A 96 -5.80 7.47 13.30
N THR A 97 -5.19 8.64 13.14
CA THR A 97 -5.56 9.86 13.88
C THR A 97 -6.47 10.78 13.08
N TRP A 98 -6.65 10.49 11.79
CA TRP A 98 -7.52 11.20 10.87
C TRP A 98 -7.96 10.26 9.75
N MET A 99 -9.08 10.59 9.11
CA MET A 99 -9.63 9.89 7.97
C MET A 99 -10.27 10.90 7.01
N PHE A 100 -10.33 10.59 5.72
CA PHE A 100 -11.11 11.37 4.76
C PHE A 100 -12.07 10.45 4.00
N ASN A 101 -13.30 10.91 3.79
CA ASN A 101 -14.18 10.32 2.80
C ASN A 101 -14.00 11.03 1.46
N HIS A 102 -13.42 10.35 0.47
CA HIS A 102 -13.36 10.82 -0.92
C HIS A 102 -14.71 10.68 -1.64
N ARG A 103 -15.76 11.22 -1.01
CA ARG A 103 -17.13 11.23 -1.49
C ARG A 103 -17.21 12.05 -2.76
N SER A 104 -17.87 11.53 -3.78
CA SER A 104 -18.08 12.30 -5.01
C SER A 104 -19.28 11.81 -5.80
N THR A 105 -20.03 12.76 -6.36
CA THR A 105 -21.11 12.48 -7.31
C THR A 105 -20.53 12.04 -8.65
N ARG A 106 -21.27 11.16 -9.34
CA ARG A 106 -20.92 10.53 -10.61
C ARG A 106 -21.97 10.87 -11.68
N PRO A 107 -21.59 10.95 -12.97
CA PRO A 107 -20.28 10.63 -13.54
C PRO A 107 -19.25 11.78 -13.45
N LYS A 108 -17.95 11.45 -13.48
CA LYS A 108 -16.80 12.36 -13.59
C LYS A 108 -15.72 11.76 -14.50
N PRO A 109 -14.91 12.60 -15.18
CA PRO A 109 -13.70 12.14 -15.84
C PRO A 109 -12.68 11.62 -14.81
N ALA A 110 -11.73 10.82 -15.30
CA ALA A 110 -10.59 10.39 -14.50
C ALA A 110 -9.84 11.62 -13.96
N GLN A 111 -9.40 11.52 -12.70
CA GLN A 111 -8.49 12.52 -12.14
C GLN A 111 -7.11 12.37 -12.79
N GLN A 112 -6.29 13.40 -12.67
CA GLN A 112 -4.87 13.29 -12.98
C GLN A 112 -4.17 12.30 -12.05
N TRP A 113 -3.13 11.62 -12.55
CA TRP A 113 -2.23 10.82 -11.71
C TRP A 113 -1.59 11.72 -10.67
N HIS A 114 -1.51 11.22 -9.45
CA HIS A 114 -0.82 11.89 -8.37
C HIS A 114 -0.25 10.87 -7.38
N ARG A 115 0.54 11.39 -6.45
CA ARG A 115 0.82 10.78 -5.16
C ARG A 115 0.33 11.76 -4.11
N ASP A 116 0.05 11.26 -2.91
CA ASP A 116 -0.33 12.14 -1.83
C ASP A 116 0.79 13.13 -1.46
N GLY A 117 0.39 14.26 -0.88
CA GLY A 117 1.33 15.19 -0.27
C GLY A 117 2.24 14.49 0.73
N CYS A 118 3.45 15.01 0.92
CA CYS A 118 4.46 14.43 1.82
C CYS A 118 4.97 13.02 1.46
N SER A 119 4.57 12.45 0.32
CA SER A 119 5.11 11.18 -0.17
C SER A 119 6.61 11.25 -0.37
N ARG A 120 7.34 10.36 0.31
CA ARG A 120 8.79 10.19 0.15
C ARG A 120 9.10 8.97 -0.69
N TYR A 121 10.12 9.08 -1.54
CA TYR A 121 10.61 7.98 -2.34
C TYR A 121 11.60 7.14 -1.55
N GLY A 122 11.57 5.84 -1.81
CA GLY A 122 12.50 4.88 -1.25
C GLY A 122 11.80 3.60 -0.79
N HIS A 123 12.60 2.75 -0.18
CA HIS A 123 12.20 1.42 0.28
C HIS A 123 11.52 1.42 1.67
N ALA A 124 11.57 2.53 2.41
CA ALA A 124 11.08 2.58 3.78
C ALA A 124 9.54 2.68 3.86
N VAL A 125 8.92 1.75 4.60
CA VAL A 125 7.48 1.71 4.85
C VAL A 125 7.18 2.21 6.27
N ASN A 126 7.04 3.53 6.39
CA ASN A 126 6.80 4.18 7.68
C ASN A 126 5.31 4.41 7.97
N HIS A 127 4.46 4.28 6.96
CA HIS A 127 3.01 4.41 7.08
C HIS A 127 2.35 3.70 5.90
N LEU A 128 1.12 3.26 6.10
CA LEU A 128 0.30 2.61 5.09
C LEU A 128 -0.93 3.44 4.86
N GLN A 129 -1.22 3.76 3.60
CA GLN A 129 -2.47 4.38 3.19
C GLN A 129 -3.47 3.28 2.90
N VAL A 130 -4.66 3.40 3.47
CA VAL A 130 -5.71 2.41 3.32
C VAL A 130 -6.91 3.03 2.62
N PHE A 131 -7.50 2.29 1.69
CA PHE A 131 -8.78 2.63 1.07
C PHE A 131 -9.82 1.59 1.48
N TYR A 132 -10.95 2.04 1.99
CA TYR A 132 -12.08 1.19 2.34
C TYR A 132 -13.31 1.63 1.53
N TYR A 133 -13.93 0.67 0.84
CA TYR A 133 -15.18 0.87 0.13
C TYR A 133 -16.36 0.31 0.96
N PRO A 134 -17.20 1.17 1.56
CA PRO A 134 -18.41 0.72 2.26
C PRO A 134 -19.55 0.36 1.28
N GLN A 135 -19.30 0.36 -0.03
CA GLN A 135 -20.28 0.10 -1.07
C GLN A 135 -19.64 -0.62 -2.25
N ASP A 136 -20.44 -1.35 -3.02
CA ASP A 136 -20.01 -1.88 -4.31
C ASP A 136 -19.50 -0.74 -5.17
N THR A 137 -18.28 -0.90 -5.66
CA THR A 137 -17.60 0.10 -6.48
C THR A 137 -17.17 -0.59 -7.77
N PRO A 138 -18.10 -0.85 -8.70
CA PRO A 138 -17.78 -1.43 -9.99
C PRO A 138 -17.03 -0.40 -10.86
N LEU A 139 -16.47 -0.84 -12.00
CA LEU A 139 -15.67 0.02 -12.88
C LEU A 139 -16.40 1.29 -13.30
N GLU A 140 -17.71 1.16 -13.54
CA GLU A 140 -18.59 2.23 -13.98
C GLU A 140 -18.72 3.35 -12.94
N LEU A 141 -18.46 3.08 -11.65
CA LEU A 141 -18.53 4.07 -10.58
C LEU A 141 -17.22 4.85 -10.37
N GLY A 142 -16.20 4.56 -11.17
CA GLY A 142 -14.89 5.20 -11.10
C GLY A 142 -14.15 4.89 -9.79
N PRO A 143 -13.79 3.62 -9.54
CA PRO A 143 -12.92 3.26 -8.42
C PRO A 143 -11.57 3.95 -8.55
N THR A 144 -10.78 3.93 -7.49
CA THR A 144 -9.37 4.32 -7.57
C THR A 144 -8.64 3.42 -8.57
N GLU A 145 -7.80 4.01 -9.40
CA GLU A 145 -6.83 3.31 -10.23
C GLU A 145 -5.45 3.48 -9.59
N VAL A 146 -4.64 2.41 -9.62
CA VAL A 146 -3.26 2.41 -9.14
C VAL A 146 -2.33 1.96 -10.27
N LEU A 147 -1.09 2.44 -10.25
CA LEU A 147 -0.04 1.90 -11.11
C LEU A 147 0.84 0.95 -10.28
N PRO A 148 0.73 -0.38 -10.45
CA PRO A 148 1.45 -1.33 -9.61
C PRO A 148 2.98 -1.11 -9.62
N GLY A 149 3.57 -1.03 -8.44
CA GLY A 149 4.98 -0.78 -8.14
C GLY A 149 5.52 0.61 -8.51
N SER A 150 4.62 1.56 -8.77
CA SER A 150 4.98 2.96 -8.96
C SER A 150 5.45 3.66 -7.68
N HIS A 151 5.32 3.03 -6.51
CA HIS A 151 5.86 3.55 -5.25
C HIS A 151 7.39 3.70 -5.26
N PHE A 152 8.08 3.08 -6.22
CA PHE A 152 9.52 3.25 -6.47
C PHE A 152 9.86 4.34 -7.52
N LEU A 153 8.88 4.86 -8.27
CA LEU A 153 9.10 5.88 -9.31
C LEU A 153 8.92 7.28 -8.69
N PHE A 154 9.93 8.12 -8.43
CA PHE A 154 10.78 8.75 -9.43
C PHE A 154 10.03 9.81 -10.27
N ASN A 155 9.33 10.79 -9.68
CA ASN A 155 8.70 11.86 -10.46
C ASN A 155 8.52 13.22 -9.72
N LEU A 156 8.42 14.28 -10.51
CA LEU A 156 8.00 15.59 -9.99
C LEU A 156 6.46 15.66 -9.94
N GLY A 157 5.89 15.82 -8.75
CA GLY A 157 4.45 15.87 -8.51
C GLY A 157 3.67 16.80 -9.45
N PRO A 158 4.11 18.06 -9.66
CA PRO A 158 3.43 19.01 -10.55
C PRO A 158 3.28 18.54 -12.00
N PHE A 159 4.13 17.62 -12.46
CA PHE A 159 4.09 17.14 -13.83
C PHE A 159 3.26 15.88 -14.00
N MET A 160 2.82 15.19 -12.94
CA MET A 160 2.13 13.89 -13.08
C MET A 160 0.86 13.94 -13.93
N GLY A 161 0.19 15.09 -13.98
CA GLY A 161 -1.06 15.24 -14.72
C GLY A 161 -0.97 14.99 -16.23
N HIS A 162 0.21 15.03 -16.83
CA HIS A 162 0.37 14.82 -18.29
C HIS A 162 0.37 13.35 -18.71
N TYR A 163 0.54 12.39 -17.80
CA TYR A 163 0.76 10.98 -18.17
C TYR A 163 -0.47 10.27 -18.77
N GLY A 164 -1.67 10.84 -18.67
CA GLY A 164 -2.87 10.29 -19.32
C GLY A 164 -3.15 8.83 -18.93
N GLY A 165 -3.41 7.97 -19.92
CA GLY A 165 -3.57 6.53 -19.70
C GLY A 165 -2.22 5.80 -19.71
N ILE A 166 -1.95 5.01 -18.67
CA ILE A 166 -0.71 4.23 -18.54
C ILE A 166 -1.03 2.74 -18.69
N ARG A 167 -0.33 2.05 -19.60
CA ARG A 167 -0.50 0.59 -19.77
C ARG A 167 -0.13 -0.14 -18.49
N GLY A 168 -0.99 -1.07 -18.07
CA GLY A 168 -0.82 -1.89 -16.86
C GLY A 168 -1.32 -1.23 -15.57
N THR A 169 -2.01 -0.10 -15.69
CA THR A 169 -2.90 0.43 -14.64
C THR A 169 -3.84 -0.66 -14.14
N ALA A 170 -3.95 -0.79 -12.81
CA ALA A 170 -4.88 -1.70 -12.15
C ALA A 170 -6.04 -0.90 -11.54
N SER A 171 -7.25 -1.40 -11.74
CA SER A 171 -8.45 -0.86 -11.10
C SER A 171 -8.64 -1.48 -9.71
N THR A 172 -9.12 -0.67 -8.76
CA THR A 172 -9.59 -1.13 -7.44
C THR A 172 -11.09 -1.40 -7.43
N ALA A 173 -11.70 -1.73 -8.57
CA ALA A 173 -13.10 -2.15 -8.61
C ALA A 173 -13.31 -3.35 -7.69
N ALA A 174 -14.29 -3.25 -6.79
CA ALA A 174 -14.49 -4.25 -5.75
C ALA A 174 -15.91 -4.20 -5.17
N LEU A 175 -16.27 -5.29 -4.50
CA LEU A 175 -17.47 -5.39 -3.67
C LEU A 175 -17.33 -4.51 -2.42
N ALA A 176 -18.47 -4.14 -1.85
CA ALA A 176 -18.55 -3.53 -0.53
C ALA A 176 -17.77 -4.34 0.50
N GLY A 177 -17.16 -3.65 1.47
CA GLY A 177 -16.39 -4.30 2.51
C GLY A 177 -14.93 -4.53 2.16
N THR A 178 -14.51 -4.21 0.94
CA THR A 178 -13.12 -4.39 0.50
C THR A 178 -12.22 -3.30 1.07
N ILE A 179 -11.09 -3.74 1.62
CA ILE A 179 -10.01 -2.87 2.11
C ILE A 179 -8.78 -3.06 1.21
N PHE A 180 -8.22 -1.96 0.73
CA PHE A 180 -6.94 -1.91 0.02
C PHE A 180 -5.89 -1.28 0.93
N ILE A 181 -4.77 -1.95 1.13
CA ILE A 181 -3.64 -1.40 1.87
C ILE A 181 -2.54 -1.08 0.87
N THR A 182 -2.03 0.15 0.88
CA THR A 182 -1.11 0.65 -0.14
C THR A 182 0.16 1.22 0.48
N ALA A 183 1.28 1.06 -0.22
CA ALA A 183 2.47 1.86 -0.01
C ALA A 183 2.12 3.31 -0.34
N TYR A 184 2.35 4.22 0.61
CA TYR A 184 1.93 5.62 0.49
C TYR A 184 2.36 6.34 -0.81
N PRO A 185 3.58 6.10 -1.35
CA PRO A 185 4.02 6.78 -2.58
C PRO A 185 3.42 6.18 -3.86
N ILE A 186 2.54 5.18 -3.80
CA ILE A 186 1.95 4.58 -5.00
C ILE A 186 1.20 5.64 -5.80
N TRP A 187 1.41 5.64 -7.12
CA TRP A 187 0.68 6.52 -8.00
C TRP A 187 -0.73 6.01 -8.11
N HIS A 188 -1.66 6.92 -7.86
CA HIS A 188 -3.07 6.60 -7.90
C HIS A 188 -3.87 7.80 -8.45
N ARG A 189 -5.11 7.51 -8.82
CA ARG A 189 -6.09 8.52 -9.22
C ARG A 189 -7.50 7.98 -9.04
N ARG A 190 -8.49 8.85 -8.96
CA ARG A 190 -9.87 8.44 -9.25
C ARG A 190 -9.99 8.07 -10.74
N GLY A 191 -10.47 6.86 -11.04
CA GLY A 191 -10.82 6.43 -12.40
C GLY A 191 -11.99 7.20 -13.00
N ALA A 192 -12.18 7.09 -14.31
CA ALA A 192 -13.37 7.64 -14.96
C ALA A 192 -14.60 6.83 -14.57
N SER A 193 -15.76 7.49 -14.47
CA SER A 193 -17.03 6.84 -14.15
C SER A 193 -18.06 7.13 -15.23
N THR A 194 -18.93 6.17 -15.50
CA THR A 194 -20.06 6.26 -16.44
C THR A 194 -21.42 6.10 -15.74
N ALA A 195 -21.46 5.45 -14.58
CA ALA A 195 -22.69 5.29 -13.79
C ALA A 195 -23.07 6.59 -13.05
N GLU A 196 -24.36 6.76 -12.80
CA GLU A 196 -24.88 7.80 -11.92
C GLU A 196 -24.84 7.36 -10.45
N GLY A 197 -24.75 8.32 -9.53
CA GLY A 197 -24.81 8.07 -8.08
C GLY A 197 -23.68 8.72 -7.30
N VAL A 198 -23.44 8.21 -6.09
CA VAL A 198 -22.39 8.68 -5.18
C VAL A 198 -21.37 7.56 -4.96
N ARG A 199 -20.08 7.88 -5.05
CA ARG A 199 -19.00 6.99 -4.63
C ARG A 199 -18.44 7.47 -3.29
N ASN A 200 -18.54 6.65 -2.25
CA ASN A 200 -17.78 6.82 -1.02
C ASN A 200 -16.48 6.00 -1.07
N MET A 201 -15.42 6.53 -0.49
CA MET A 201 -14.17 5.79 -0.26
C MET A 201 -13.48 6.42 0.93
N LEU A 202 -13.41 5.67 2.03
CA LEU A 202 -12.78 6.12 3.26
C LEU A 202 -11.29 5.84 3.18
N LYS A 203 -10.49 6.86 3.49
CA LYS A 203 -9.04 6.83 3.42
C LYS A 203 -8.43 7.23 4.75
N TYR A 204 -7.55 6.39 5.27
CA TYR A 204 -6.88 6.60 6.55
C TYR A 204 -5.47 6.00 6.54
N LEU A 205 -4.67 6.35 7.54
CA LEU A 205 -3.26 5.93 7.63
C LEU A 205 -2.94 5.24 8.95
N TYR A 206 -2.17 4.15 8.87
CA TYR A 206 -1.43 3.60 10.02
C TYR A 206 0.00 4.08 10.00
N TRP A 207 0.62 4.15 11.18
CA TRP A 207 2.00 4.67 11.31
C TRP A 207 2.90 3.65 12.00
N ARG A 208 4.08 3.43 11.43
CA ARG A 208 5.16 2.69 12.09
C ARG A 208 5.68 3.50 13.25
N MET A 209 5.88 2.84 14.39
CA MET A 209 6.33 3.50 15.62
C MET A 209 7.62 2.90 16.20
N VAL A 210 8.10 1.81 15.62
CA VAL A 210 9.34 1.12 16.00
C VAL A 210 10.12 0.74 14.72
N PRO A 211 11.45 0.56 14.80
CA PRO A 211 12.24 0.05 13.68
C PRO A 211 11.64 -1.24 13.09
N PRO A 212 11.80 -1.49 11.79
CA PRO A 212 11.28 -2.69 11.16
C PRO A 212 11.97 -3.96 11.67
N GLN A 213 11.17 -5.01 11.78
CA GLN A 213 11.56 -6.37 12.13
C GLN A 213 10.57 -7.30 11.44
N ARG A 214 11.05 -8.48 11.00
CA ARG A 214 10.20 -9.55 10.49
C ARG A 214 9.16 -9.95 11.56
N ASP A 215 7.92 -9.52 11.38
CA ASP A 215 6.77 -9.74 12.30
C ASP A 215 5.55 -10.24 11.53
N TRP A 216 5.79 -11.16 10.58
CA TRP A 216 4.80 -11.81 9.73
C TRP A 216 4.95 -13.34 9.80
N ILE A 217 4.07 -14.09 9.15
CA ILE A 217 4.07 -15.55 9.17
C ILE A 217 5.27 -16.05 8.34
N VAL A 218 6.20 -16.73 9.01
CA VAL A 218 7.40 -17.29 8.37
C VAL A 218 7.06 -18.57 7.63
N GLU A 219 7.26 -18.57 6.32
CA GLU A 219 7.12 -19.76 5.48
C GLU A 219 8.36 -20.65 5.64
N PRO A 220 8.21 -21.96 5.90
CA PRO A 220 9.34 -22.85 6.17
C PRO A 220 10.30 -23.00 4.99
N ASP A 221 9.75 -22.86 3.77
CA ASP A 221 10.49 -22.98 2.52
C ASP A 221 10.92 -21.62 1.95
N PHE A 222 10.73 -20.53 2.71
CA PHE A 222 11.19 -19.20 2.32
C PHE A 222 12.44 -18.81 3.10
N SER A 223 13.60 -18.98 2.47
CA SER A 223 14.87 -18.60 3.08
C SER A 223 15.27 -17.18 2.69
N LEU A 224 15.32 -16.28 3.67
CA LEU A 224 15.89 -14.94 3.48
C LEU A 224 17.37 -14.97 3.10
N ASP A 225 18.07 -16.03 3.48
CA ASP A 225 19.51 -16.18 3.28
C ASP A 225 19.82 -16.96 1.98
N ASP A 226 18.80 -17.55 1.34
CA ASP A 226 18.87 -18.15 -0.01
C ASP A 226 18.20 -17.26 -1.05
N LEU A 227 19.01 -16.44 -1.70
CA LEU A 227 18.56 -15.50 -2.72
C LEU A 227 18.01 -16.18 -3.96
N ASN A 228 18.21 -17.49 -4.18
CA ASN A 228 17.58 -18.18 -5.31
C ASN A 228 16.07 -18.27 -5.13
N ASP A 229 15.57 -18.31 -3.89
CA ASP A 229 14.13 -18.33 -3.60
C ASP A 229 13.51 -16.95 -3.87
N LEU A 230 14.18 -15.89 -3.40
CA LEU A 230 13.77 -14.51 -3.69
C LEU A 230 13.87 -14.20 -5.20
N GLU A 231 14.94 -14.66 -5.85
CA GLU A 231 15.14 -14.55 -7.29
C GLU A 231 14.03 -15.29 -8.04
N SER A 232 13.77 -16.55 -7.72
CA SER A 232 12.70 -17.33 -8.35
C SER A 232 11.33 -16.68 -8.16
N ALA A 233 11.06 -16.14 -6.97
CA ALA A 233 9.84 -15.40 -6.68
C ALA A 233 9.74 -14.06 -7.45
N LEU A 234 10.86 -13.40 -7.74
CA LEU A 234 10.91 -12.15 -8.52
C LEU A 234 10.87 -12.38 -10.04
N TYR A 235 11.54 -13.42 -10.54
CA TYR A 235 11.64 -13.76 -11.96
C TYR A 235 10.40 -14.50 -12.48
N GLY A 236 9.70 -15.24 -11.62
CA GLY A 236 8.40 -15.84 -11.95
C GLY A 236 7.30 -14.80 -12.15
N GLY A 237 7.47 -13.58 -11.62
CA GLY A 237 6.54 -12.47 -11.76
C GLY A 237 6.67 -11.75 -13.10
N LYS A 238 5.53 -11.46 -13.76
CA LYS A 238 5.52 -10.55 -14.91
C LYS A 238 5.92 -9.15 -14.44
N VAL A 239 7.13 -8.70 -14.77
CA VAL A 239 7.53 -7.30 -14.53
C VAL A 239 6.63 -6.38 -15.33
N HIS A 240 6.10 -5.36 -14.66
CA HIS A 240 5.23 -4.37 -15.27
C HIS A 240 5.98 -3.66 -16.42
N PRO A 241 5.38 -3.50 -17.62
CA PRO A 241 6.08 -3.02 -18.82
C PRO A 241 6.60 -1.57 -18.72
N ALA A 242 6.15 -0.82 -17.72
CA ALA A 242 6.60 0.55 -17.44
C ALA A 242 7.82 0.61 -16.48
N LYS A 243 8.49 -0.50 -16.20
CA LYS A 243 9.61 -0.56 -15.25
C LYS A 243 10.84 -1.19 -15.87
N ASP A 244 12.00 -0.69 -15.49
CA ASP A 244 13.25 -1.42 -15.69
C ASP A 244 13.28 -2.63 -14.76
N GLN A 245 13.52 -3.81 -15.34
CA GLN A 245 13.41 -5.09 -14.65
C GLN A 245 14.39 -5.20 -13.46
N PHE A 246 15.65 -4.84 -13.66
CA PHE A 246 16.68 -5.02 -12.65
C PHE A 246 16.58 -3.97 -11.55
N HIS A 247 16.29 -2.72 -11.89
CA HIS A 247 16.01 -1.70 -10.88
C HIS A 247 14.78 -2.05 -10.05
N HIS A 248 13.70 -2.51 -10.70
CA HIS A 248 12.50 -2.86 -9.96
C HIS A 248 12.76 -4.00 -8.96
N TRP A 249 13.43 -5.06 -9.37
CA TRP A 249 13.76 -6.15 -8.46
C TRP A 249 14.69 -5.72 -7.34
N HIS A 250 15.67 -4.85 -7.63
CA HIS A 250 16.53 -4.28 -6.60
C HIS A 250 15.71 -3.52 -5.55
N ASP A 251 14.80 -2.64 -5.97
CA ASP A 251 13.97 -1.86 -5.06
C ASP A 251 13.03 -2.73 -4.24
N VAL A 252 12.47 -3.78 -4.84
CA VAL A 252 11.64 -4.77 -4.16
C VAL A 252 12.44 -5.50 -3.08
N ALA A 253 13.62 -6.01 -3.42
CA ALA A 253 14.49 -6.69 -2.47
C ALA A 253 14.91 -5.74 -1.34
N GLN A 254 15.26 -4.49 -1.65
CA GLN A 254 15.64 -3.50 -0.64
C GLN A 254 14.49 -3.22 0.34
N MET A 255 13.27 -3.06 -0.16
CA MET A 255 12.06 -2.85 0.66
C MET A 255 11.75 -4.07 1.53
N PHE A 256 11.87 -5.27 0.98
CA PHE A 256 11.62 -6.52 1.70
C PHE A 256 12.65 -6.74 2.83
N TYR A 257 13.94 -6.55 2.55
CA TYR A 257 15.01 -6.60 3.56
C TYR A 257 14.86 -5.52 4.62
N TRP A 258 14.44 -4.32 4.22
CA TRP A 258 14.12 -3.26 5.17
C TRP A 258 12.99 -3.67 6.10
N LEU A 259 11.87 -4.18 5.57
CA LEU A 259 10.74 -4.67 6.36
C LEU A 259 11.15 -5.80 7.31
N ALA A 260 12.06 -6.68 6.88
CA ALA A 260 12.59 -7.77 7.70
C ALA A 260 13.54 -7.32 8.82
N GLY A 261 13.92 -6.04 8.86
CA GLY A 261 14.91 -5.51 9.80
C GLY A 261 16.36 -5.85 9.42
N LYS A 262 16.59 -6.31 8.19
CA LYS A 262 17.91 -6.74 7.65
C LYS A 262 18.52 -5.72 6.68
N LYS A 263 18.21 -4.43 6.85
CA LYS A 263 18.68 -3.37 5.93
C LYS A 263 20.22 -3.30 5.82
N ASP A 264 20.93 -3.59 6.92
CA ASP A 264 22.40 -3.48 6.98
C ASP A 264 23.06 -4.72 6.35
N ASP A 265 22.31 -5.81 6.23
CA ASP A 265 22.74 -6.98 5.47
C ASP A 265 22.57 -6.75 3.97
N PHE A 266 21.59 -5.92 3.54
CA PHE A 266 21.28 -5.67 2.11
C PHE A 266 22.53 -5.36 1.25
N PRO A 267 23.46 -4.46 1.64
CA PRO A 267 24.69 -4.20 0.88
C PRO A 267 25.65 -5.39 0.78
N ASN A 268 25.68 -6.28 1.77
CA ASN A 268 26.50 -7.49 1.71
C ASN A 268 26.00 -8.46 0.62
N PHE A 269 24.77 -8.28 0.14
CA PHE A 269 24.23 -9.03 -0.99
C PHE A 269 24.48 -8.33 -2.33
N LEU A 270 24.58 -6.99 -2.34
CA LEU A 270 24.83 -6.19 -3.55
C LEU A 270 26.25 -6.37 -4.08
N GLY A 271 26.36 -6.88 -5.32
CA GLY A 271 27.64 -7.09 -6.00
C GLY A 271 28.32 -8.42 -5.66
N THR A 272 27.62 -9.34 -4.99
CA THR A 272 28.07 -10.74 -4.89
C THR A 272 27.70 -11.51 -6.16
N ASP A 273 28.16 -12.75 -6.28
CA ASP A 273 27.68 -13.73 -7.27
C ASP A 273 26.18 -14.04 -7.16
N ARG A 274 25.49 -13.48 -6.15
CA ARG A 274 24.08 -13.72 -5.84
C ARG A 274 23.11 -12.57 -6.20
N TRP A 275 23.54 -11.31 -6.36
CA TRP A 275 22.64 -10.19 -6.76
C TRP A 275 23.37 -8.85 -7.07
N PRO A 276 22.90 -7.98 -8.00
CA PRO A 276 21.96 -8.23 -9.07
C PRO A 276 22.64 -8.90 -10.27
N MET A 277 21.92 -9.82 -10.89
CA MET A 277 22.33 -10.40 -12.17
C MET A 277 22.41 -9.32 -13.25
N GLY A 278 23.62 -8.84 -13.57
CA GLY A 278 23.85 -7.95 -14.72
C GLY A 278 24.83 -6.82 -14.48
N HIS A 279 25.08 -6.42 -13.22
CA HIS A 279 26.14 -5.45 -12.93
C HIS A 279 26.61 -5.56 -11.47
N PRO A 280 27.89 -5.89 -11.22
CA PRO A 280 28.94 -6.17 -12.19
C PRO A 280 28.77 -7.56 -12.85
N PRO A 281 29.42 -7.81 -14.00
CA PRO A 281 29.37 -9.12 -14.66
C PRO A 281 29.76 -10.26 -13.70
N ARG A 282 29.17 -11.45 -13.89
CA ARG A 282 29.46 -12.72 -13.15
C ARG A 282 30.95 -13.05 -13.00
N ARG A 283 31.82 -12.37 -13.75
CA ARG A 283 33.27 -12.43 -13.65
C ARG A 283 33.77 -11.09 -13.13
N GLN A 284 33.98 -11.01 -11.83
CA GLN A 284 34.66 -9.90 -11.21
C GLN A 284 36.18 -10.16 -11.18
N PRO A 285 37.01 -9.13 -11.37
CA PRO A 285 38.42 -9.20 -10.99
C PRO A 285 38.59 -9.63 -9.53
N ARG A 286 39.70 -10.29 -9.19
CA ARG A 286 39.96 -10.77 -7.81
C ARG A 286 40.02 -9.65 -6.77
N ASP A 287 40.23 -8.42 -7.22
CA ASP A 287 40.39 -7.19 -6.46
C ASP A 287 39.17 -6.25 -6.59
N PHE A 288 38.04 -6.75 -7.07
CA PHE A 288 36.82 -5.97 -7.12
C PHE A 288 36.28 -5.68 -5.71
N HIS A 289 35.93 -4.41 -5.47
CA HIS A 289 35.29 -3.96 -4.25
C HIS A 289 34.09 -3.08 -4.61
N THR A 290 32.95 -3.35 -3.99
CA THR A 290 31.78 -2.47 -4.01
C THR A 290 31.97 -1.34 -3.01
N PHE A 291 31.80 -0.10 -3.46
CA PHE A 291 31.75 1.07 -2.58
C PHE A 291 30.27 1.41 -2.34
N PRO A 292 29.75 1.28 -1.11
CA PRO A 292 28.38 1.69 -0.83
C PRO A 292 28.23 3.20 -1.01
N SER A 293 27.13 3.62 -1.64
CA SER A 293 26.66 5.01 -1.73
C SER A 293 25.81 5.39 -0.52
#